data_AF-A0AAF0AWK3-F1
#
_entry.id   AF-A0AAF0AWK3-F1
#
_cell.length_a   1.000
_cell.length_b   1.000
_cell.length_c   1.000
_cell.angle_alpha   90.00
_cell.angle_beta   90.00
_cell.angle_gamma   90.00
#
_symmetry.space_group_name_H-M   'P 1'
#
loop_
_entity.id
_entity.type
_entity.pdbx_description
1 polymer ?
#
loop_
_entity_poly.entity_id
_entity_poly.type
_entity_poly.pdbx_seq_one_letter_code
_entity_poly.pdbx_strand_id
1 'polypeptide(L)'
;MAEFIKHLNSISASSEKLVETEPKPETRFTDALLHANSIIDLIRDAEKEELITTEATSLPKGIEEKYNSESPADHVACIEELLDICPMQGGREYLEALVEKYNTHMTALENLETALVEQKERLQLFEQRQKDQVSARENILQRENSEIQRLENEIDKAKLELGKNYP
;
A
#
# COMPACT_ATOMS: atom_id res chain seq x y z
N MET A 1 41.31 -80.69 -14.56
CA MET A 1 40.23 -79.90 -15.21
C MET A 1 39.57 -78.86 -14.32
N ALA A 2 39.24 -79.18 -13.05
CA ALA A 2 38.58 -78.21 -12.16
C ALA A 2 39.40 -76.93 -11.89
N GLU A 3 40.72 -77.05 -11.70
CA GLU A 3 41.59 -75.87 -11.51
C GLU A 3 41.74 -75.01 -12.77
N PHE A 4 41.75 -75.65 -13.94
CA PHE A 4 41.82 -74.95 -15.22
C PHE A 4 40.55 -74.11 -15.46
N ILE A 5 39.38 -74.66 -15.16
CA ILE A 5 38.10 -73.93 -15.25
C ILE A 5 38.06 -72.78 -14.22
N LYS A 6 38.59 -72.98 -13.02
CA LYS A 6 38.68 -71.92 -12.00
C LYS A 6 39.57 -70.76 -12.46
N HIS A 7 40.69 -71.03 -13.11
CA HIS A 7 41.54 -69.99 -13.68
C HIS A 7 40.89 -69.27 -14.87
N LEU A 8 40.20 -69.98 -15.76
CA LEU A 8 39.43 -69.36 -16.84
C LEU A 8 38.34 -68.42 -16.30
N ASN A 9 37.59 -68.83 -15.28
CA ASN A 9 36.57 -67.99 -14.67
C ASN A 9 37.16 -66.78 -13.94
N SER A 10 38.34 -66.92 -13.32
CA SER A 10 39.06 -65.81 -12.70
C SER A 10 39.55 -64.79 -13.73
N ILE A 11 40.01 -65.26 -14.89
CA ILE A 11 40.45 -64.39 -15.99
C ILE A 11 39.24 -63.70 -16.61
N SER A 12 38.14 -64.42 -16.85
CA SER A 12 36.90 -63.85 -17.40
C SER A 12 36.33 -62.76 -16.48
N ALA A 13 36.26 -63.01 -15.17
CA ALA A 13 35.78 -62.03 -14.19
C ALA A 13 36.69 -60.80 -14.06
N SER A 14 38.01 -60.97 -14.26
CA SER A 14 38.95 -59.84 -14.25
C SER A 14 38.90 -59.07 -15.58
N SER A 15 38.60 -59.75 -16.69
CA SER A 15 38.47 -59.13 -18.01
C SER A 15 37.20 -58.29 -18.13
N GLU A 16 36.06 -58.76 -17.58
CA GLU A 16 34.81 -57.96 -17.57
C GLU A 16 35.01 -56.65 -16.79
N LYS A 17 35.69 -56.68 -15.65
CA LYS A 17 36.03 -55.48 -14.87
C LYS A 17 37.00 -54.50 -15.55
N LEU A 18 37.75 -54.94 -16.56
CA LEU A 18 38.67 -54.08 -17.33
C LEU A 18 38.02 -53.51 -18.60
N VAL A 19 36.89 -54.10 -19.04
CA VAL A 19 36.08 -53.63 -20.17
C VAL A 19 35.02 -52.63 -19.73
N GLU A 20 34.60 -52.67 -18.47
CA GLU A 20 33.85 -51.58 -17.83
C GLU A 20 34.77 -50.38 -17.60
N THR A 21 35.07 -49.64 -18.67
CA THR A 21 35.60 -48.27 -18.52
C THR A 21 34.52 -47.46 -17.83
N GLU A 22 34.74 -47.08 -16.57
CA GLU A 22 33.93 -46.04 -15.91
C GLU A 22 33.75 -44.89 -16.91
N PRO A 23 32.50 -44.46 -17.21
CA PRO A 23 32.31 -43.29 -18.03
C PRO A 23 32.99 -42.14 -17.31
N LYS A 24 34.04 -41.62 -17.94
CA LYS A 24 34.74 -40.43 -17.47
C LYS A 24 33.66 -39.36 -17.26
N PRO A 25 33.43 -38.84 -16.04
CA PRO A 25 32.39 -37.85 -15.86
C PRO A 25 32.72 -36.65 -16.76
N GLU A 26 31.79 -36.24 -17.61
CA GLU A 26 31.86 -35.06 -18.48
C GLU A 26 31.75 -33.75 -17.66
N THR A 27 32.38 -33.70 -16.49
CA THR A 27 32.38 -32.54 -15.60
C THR A 27 33.82 -32.09 -15.37
N ARG A 28 34.51 -31.74 -16.45
CA ARG A 28 35.78 -31.03 -16.35
C ARG A 28 35.48 -29.53 -16.36
N PHE A 29 35.58 -28.91 -15.18
CA PHE A 29 35.49 -27.46 -14.95
C PHE A 29 36.24 -26.60 -15.98
N THR A 30 37.32 -27.14 -16.59
CA THR A 30 38.14 -26.47 -17.59
C THR A 30 37.43 -26.16 -18.91
N ASP A 31 36.43 -26.95 -19.30
CA ASP A 31 35.75 -26.73 -20.60
C ASP A 31 34.73 -25.58 -20.51
N ALA A 32 34.09 -25.38 -19.35
CA ALA A 32 33.17 -24.25 -19.12
C ALA A 32 33.89 -22.90 -19.00
N LEU A 33 35.10 -22.89 -18.43
CA LEU A 33 35.90 -21.69 -18.19
C LEU A 33 36.46 -21.02 -19.45
N LEU A 34 36.67 -21.80 -20.53
CA LEU A 34 37.34 -21.31 -21.75
C LEU A 34 36.37 -20.89 -22.87
N HIS A 35 35.09 -21.27 -22.78
CA HIS A 35 34.11 -21.06 -23.85
C HIS A 35 33.06 -19.97 -23.56
N ALA A 36 33.01 -19.43 -22.35
CA ALA A 36 32.04 -18.40 -21.97
C ALA A 36 32.74 -17.08 -21.60
N ASN A 37 32.52 -16.02 -22.39
CA ASN A 37 32.67 -14.64 -21.93
C ASN A 37 31.48 -14.29 -21.02
N SER A 38 31.31 -15.01 -19.91
CA SER A 38 30.31 -14.71 -18.88
C SER A 38 30.97 -14.09 -17.66
N ILE A 39 30.20 -13.26 -16.96
CA ILE A 39 30.55 -12.69 -15.65
C ILE A 39 31.13 -13.80 -14.76
N ILE A 40 32.22 -13.51 -14.05
CA ILE A 40 32.90 -14.45 -13.15
C ILE A 40 31.95 -14.78 -11.99
N ASP A 41 31.19 -15.84 -12.16
CA ASP A 41 30.36 -16.45 -11.14
C ASP A 41 30.91 -17.85 -10.84
N LEU A 42 30.78 -18.34 -9.61
CA LEU A 42 31.22 -19.69 -9.26
C LEU A 42 30.45 -20.69 -10.14
N ILE A 43 31.16 -21.66 -10.73
CA ILE A 43 30.63 -22.61 -11.72
C ILE A 43 29.37 -23.28 -11.16
N ARG A 44 28.21 -22.95 -11.74
CA ARG A 44 26.88 -23.41 -11.29
C ARG A 44 26.66 -24.85 -11.74
N ASP A 45 27.15 -25.82 -10.97
CA ASP A 45 26.53 -27.14 -10.97
C ASP A 45 25.09 -26.97 -10.43
N ALA A 46 24.11 -27.50 -11.15
CA ALA A 46 22.70 -27.17 -11.06
C ALA A 46 21.98 -27.68 -9.79
N GLU A 47 22.60 -27.56 -8.61
CA GLU A 47 22.00 -27.94 -7.33
C GLU A 47 22.15 -26.81 -6.31
N LYS A 48 21.02 -26.17 -6.01
CA LYS A 48 20.77 -25.11 -5.01
C LYS A 48 21.52 -23.80 -5.21
N GLU A 49 20.74 -22.77 -5.54
CA GLU A 49 21.07 -21.38 -5.26
C GLU A 49 21.22 -21.21 -3.74
N GLU A 50 22.46 -21.25 -3.25
CA GLU A 50 22.79 -20.59 -1.99
C GLU A 50 22.99 -19.10 -2.29
N LEU A 51 22.20 -18.26 -1.61
CA LEU A 51 22.34 -16.81 -1.63
C LEU A 51 23.76 -16.47 -1.14
N ILE A 52 24.64 -16.10 -2.06
CA ILE A 52 25.96 -15.57 -1.71
C ILE A 52 25.73 -14.22 -1.04
N THR A 53 25.75 -14.20 0.29
CA THR A 53 25.76 -12.96 1.06
C THR A 53 27.15 -12.35 0.94
N THR A 54 27.32 -11.42 0.01
CA THR A 54 28.42 -10.45 0.12
C THR A 54 28.18 -9.68 1.42
N GLU A 55 28.97 -9.96 2.46
CA GLU A 55 28.90 -9.24 3.73
C GLU A 55 29.14 -7.75 3.48
N ALA A 56 28.06 -6.97 3.52
CA ALA A 56 28.17 -5.54 3.41
C ALA A 56 28.77 -4.97 4.69
N THR A 57 29.92 -4.32 4.56
CA THR A 57 30.69 -3.78 5.69
C THR A 57 30.20 -2.41 6.15
N SER A 58 29.29 -1.76 5.39
CA SER A 58 28.74 -0.45 5.73
C SER A 58 27.38 -0.20 5.07
N LEU A 59 26.57 0.65 5.70
CA LEU A 59 25.32 1.15 5.13
C LEU A 59 25.55 2.04 3.88
N PRO A 60 24.57 2.11 2.95
CA PRO A 60 24.59 3.05 1.84
C PRO A 60 24.74 4.50 2.28
N LYS A 61 25.49 5.27 1.50
CA LYS A 61 25.63 6.71 1.73
C LYS A 61 24.28 7.40 1.55
N GLY A 62 23.89 8.24 2.50
CA GLY A 62 22.63 9.01 2.46
C GLY A 62 21.40 8.24 2.95
N ILE A 63 21.55 7.00 3.43
CA ILE A 63 20.40 6.22 3.92
C ILE A 63 19.77 6.81 5.18
N GLU A 64 20.58 7.44 6.03
CA GLU A 64 20.11 8.13 7.23
C GLU A 64 19.27 9.37 6.87
N GLU A 65 19.59 10.07 5.78
CA GLU A 65 18.82 11.23 5.32
C GLU A 65 17.43 10.78 4.82
N LYS A 66 17.40 9.68 4.05
CA LYS A 66 16.14 9.09 3.58
C LYS A 66 15.30 8.53 4.72
N TYR A 67 15.93 7.88 5.70
CA TYR A 67 15.25 7.36 6.89
C TYR A 67 14.62 8.46 7.74
N ASN A 68 15.28 9.62 7.87
CA ASN A 68 14.77 10.77 8.63
C ASN A 68 13.86 11.69 7.79
N SER A 69 13.56 11.33 6.54
CA SER A 69 12.66 12.12 5.70
C SER A 69 11.21 12.02 6.19
N GLU A 70 10.35 12.94 5.76
CA GLU A 70 8.90 12.83 5.97
C GLU A 70 8.20 12.15 4.78
N SER A 71 8.93 11.86 3.71
CA SER A 71 8.40 11.38 2.44
C SER A 71 8.27 9.85 2.44
N PRO A 72 7.07 9.29 2.23
CA PRO A 72 6.89 7.83 2.15
C PRO A 72 7.69 7.20 1.01
N ALA A 73 7.92 7.91 -0.10
CA ALA A 73 8.73 7.44 -1.22
C ALA A 73 10.21 7.25 -0.83
N ASP A 74 10.74 8.14 -0.01
CA ASP A 74 12.13 8.05 0.47
C ASP A 74 12.31 6.88 1.46
N HIS A 75 11.28 6.57 2.26
CA HIS A 75 11.27 5.39 3.11
C HIS A 75 11.22 4.09 2.30
N VAL A 76 10.43 4.03 1.23
CA VAL A 76 10.39 2.87 0.32
C VAL A 76 11.77 2.67 -0.31
N ALA A 77 12.35 3.73 -0.87
CA ALA A 77 13.69 3.67 -1.46
C ALA A 77 14.77 3.27 -0.44
N CYS A 78 14.65 3.73 0.81
CA CYS A 78 15.53 3.33 1.90
C CYS A 78 15.43 1.81 2.19
N ILE A 79 14.22 1.26 2.24
CA ILE A 79 14.01 -0.17 2.48
C ILE A 79 14.50 -1.01 1.28
N GLU A 80 14.29 -0.55 0.04
CA GLU A 80 14.81 -1.22 -1.16
C GLU A 80 16.34 -1.31 -1.14
N GLU A 81 17.02 -0.19 -0.85
CA GLU A 81 18.48 -0.14 -0.75
C GLU A 81 19.03 -1.02 0.39
N LEU A 82 18.29 -1.17 1.50
CA LEU A 82 18.63 -2.11 2.56
C LEU A 82 18.46 -3.57 2.12
N LEU A 83 17.38 -3.89 1.41
CA LEU A 83 17.11 -5.25 0.93
C LEU A 83 18.08 -5.70 -0.17
N ASP A 84 18.63 -4.77 -0.95
CA ASP A 84 19.68 -5.05 -1.93
C ASP A 84 20.98 -5.53 -1.28
N ILE A 85 21.23 -5.09 -0.05
CA ILE A 85 22.49 -5.28 0.69
C ILE A 85 22.36 -6.37 1.75
N CYS A 86 21.18 -6.47 2.37
CA CYS A 86 20.81 -7.48 3.34
C CYS A 86 19.51 -8.16 2.86
N PRO A 87 19.59 -9.08 1.90
CA PRO A 87 18.41 -9.73 1.36
C PRO A 87 17.73 -10.57 2.44
N MET A 88 16.49 -10.23 2.74
CA MET A 88 15.63 -11.01 3.61
C MET A 88 14.61 -11.79 2.78
N GLN A 89 14.39 -13.06 3.14
CA GLN A 89 13.35 -13.87 2.52
C GLN A 89 11.98 -13.21 2.72
N GLY A 90 11.23 -12.98 1.64
CA GLY A 90 9.91 -12.34 1.69
C GLY A 90 9.94 -10.82 1.87
N GLY A 91 11.12 -10.20 1.94
CA GLY A 91 11.25 -8.77 2.25
C GLY A 91 10.68 -7.86 1.17
N ARG A 92 10.86 -8.22 -0.11
CA ARG A 92 10.33 -7.44 -1.24
C ARG A 92 8.82 -7.58 -1.36
N GLU A 93 8.30 -8.77 -1.19
CA GLU A 93 6.86 -9.05 -1.22
C GLU A 93 6.14 -8.31 -0.08
N TYR A 94 6.76 -8.24 1.11
CA TYR A 94 6.23 -7.46 2.22
C TYR A 94 6.26 -5.95 1.94
N LEU A 95 7.32 -5.43 1.33
CA LEU A 95 7.41 -4.03 0.94
C LEU A 95 6.35 -3.67 -0.10
N GLU A 96 6.16 -4.51 -1.12
CA GLU A 96 5.13 -4.31 -2.15
C GLU A 96 3.72 -4.27 -1.53
N ALA A 97 3.40 -5.22 -0.66
CA ALA A 97 2.13 -5.23 0.07
C ALA A 97 1.94 -3.99 0.96
N LEU A 98 3.02 -3.49 1.57
CA LEU A 98 2.99 -2.27 2.37
C LEU A 98 2.71 -1.03 1.52
N VAL A 99 3.33 -0.93 0.34
CA VAL A 99 3.11 0.16 -0.62
C VAL A 99 1.67 0.14 -1.15
N GLU A 100 1.15 -1.03 -1.50
CA GLU A 100 -0.24 -1.19 -1.94
C GLU A 100 -1.23 -0.75 -0.85
N LYS A 101 -0.98 -1.18 0.39
CA LYS A 101 -1.78 -0.78 1.55
C LYS A 101 -1.72 0.73 1.81
N TYR A 102 -0.54 1.34 1.71
CA TYR A 102 -0.36 2.78 1.84
C TYR A 102 -1.18 3.53 0.77
N ASN A 103 -1.07 3.16 -0.50
CA ASN A 103 -1.82 3.79 -1.59
C ASN A 103 -3.34 3.68 -1.41
N THR A 104 -3.81 2.52 -0.93
CA THR A 104 -5.22 2.30 -0.60
C THR A 104 -5.69 3.24 0.52
N HIS A 105 -4.88 3.38 1.58
CA HIS A 105 -5.19 4.30 2.68
C HIS A 105 -5.14 5.77 2.25
N MET A 106 -4.20 6.16 1.40
CA MET A 106 -4.14 7.52 0.85
C MET A 106 -5.39 7.85 0.04
N THR A 107 -5.82 6.95 -0.84
CA THR A 107 -7.07 7.10 -1.60
C THR A 107 -8.28 7.22 -0.67
N ALA A 108 -8.32 6.43 0.40
CA ALA A 108 -9.39 6.50 1.39
C ALA A 108 -9.39 7.85 2.14
N LEU A 109 -8.22 8.38 2.48
CA LEU A 109 -8.08 9.70 3.13
C LEU A 109 -8.55 10.82 2.21
N GLU A 110 -8.18 10.82 0.93
CA GLU A 110 -8.63 11.82 -0.05
C GLU A 110 -10.16 11.82 -0.21
N ASN A 111 -10.76 10.63 -0.24
CA ASN A 111 -12.22 10.48 -0.28
C ASN A 111 -12.89 11.02 0.99
N LEU A 112 -12.31 10.75 2.16
CA LEU A 112 -12.82 11.27 3.44
C LEU A 112 -12.68 12.79 3.54
N GLU A 113 -11.58 13.35 3.05
CA GLU A 113 -11.36 14.79 2.99
C GLU A 113 -12.39 15.47 2.07
N THR A 114 -12.65 14.88 0.90
CA THR A 114 -13.70 15.36 -0.01
C THR A 114 -15.08 15.34 0.66
N ALA A 115 -15.43 14.22 1.32
CA ALA A 115 -16.70 14.11 2.04
C ALA A 115 -16.81 15.13 3.20
N LEU A 116 -15.70 15.43 3.87
CA LEU A 116 -15.65 16.41 4.94
C LEU A 116 -15.88 17.83 4.41
N VAL A 117 -15.33 18.18 3.25
CA VAL A 117 -15.59 19.47 2.59
C VAL A 117 -17.07 19.57 2.21
N GLU A 118 -17.64 18.55 1.58
CA GLU A 118 -19.08 18.55 1.24
C GLU A 118 -19.97 18.70 2.48
N GLN A 119 -19.64 18.03 3.59
CA GLN A 119 -20.40 18.17 4.83
C GLN A 119 -20.31 19.58 5.42
N LYS A 120 -19.13 20.21 5.35
CA LYS A 120 -18.96 21.60 5.79
C LYS A 120 -19.82 22.56 4.97
N GLU A 121 -19.86 22.39 3.65
CA GLU A 121 -20.71 23.22 2.78
C GLU A 121 -22.20 23.00 3.08
N ARG A 122 -22.63 21.76 3.27
CA ARG A 122 -24.02 21.44 3.66
C ARG A 122 -24.39 22.06 5.01
N LEU A 123 -23.46 22.06 5.96
CA LEU A 123 -23.67 22.69 7.27
C LEU A 123 -23.84 24.21 7.13
N GLN A 124 -22.99 24.88 6.35
CA GLN A 124 -23.13 26.31 6.08
C GLN A 124 -24.48 26.65 5.43
N LEU A 125 -24.93 25.86 4.45
CA LEU A 125 -26.26 26.02 3.84
C LEU A 125 -27.41 25.79 4.83
N PHE A 126 -27.21 24.91 5.81
CA PHE A 126 -28.20 24.67 6.86
C PHE A 126 -28.27 25.84 7.85
N GLU A 127 -27.12 26.34 8.30
CA GLU A 127 -27.03 27.53 9.16
C GLU A 127 -27.65 28.76 8.49
N GLN A 128 -27.41 28.96 7.19
CA GLN A 128 -28.01 30.05 6.45
C GLN A 128 -29.54 29.91 6.40
N ARG A 129 -30.05 28.72 6.05
CA ARG A 129 -31.50 28.46 6.03
C ARG A 129 -32.14 28.68 7.39
N GLN A 130 -31.47 28.32 8.48
CA GLN A 130 -31.96 28.54 9.83
C GLN A 130 -32.08 30.05 10.13
N LYS A 131 -31.06 30.85 9.78
CA LYS A 131 -31.11 32.31 9.94
C LYS A 131 -32.25 32.92 9.13
N ASP A 132 -32.41 32.49 7.87
CA ASP A 132 -33.46 32.97 6.99
C ASP A 132 -34.86 32.63 7.53
N GLN A 133 -35.05 31.41 8.06
CA GLN A 133 -36.32 31.00 8.68
C GLN A 133 -36.64 31.80 9.94
N VAL A 134 -35.66 32.07 10.80
CA VAL A 134 -35.85 32.89 12.00
C VAL A 134 -36.26 34.31 11.61
N SER A 135 -35.58 34.92 10.62
CA SER A 135 -35.93 36.24 10.10
C SER A 135 -37.32 36.26 9.47
N ALA A 136 -37.68 35.25 8.66
CA ALA A 136 -39.00 35.14 8.05
C ALA A 136 -40.10 35.03 9.12
N ARG A 137 -39.88 34.24 10.17
CA ARG A 137 -40.82 34.10 11.30
C ARG A 137 -41.00 35.43 12.04
N GLU A 138 -39.91 36.15 12.31
CA GLU A 138 -39.97 37.44 12.99
C GLU A 138 -40.72 38.48 12.16
N ASN A 139 -40.47 38.54 10.85
CA ASN A 139 -41.21 39.41 9.92
C ASN A 139 -42.72 39.12 9.91
N ILE A 140 -43.11 37.84 9.92
CA ILE A 140 -44.52 37.44 9.99
C ILE A 140 -45.12 37.90 11.33
N LEU A 141 -44.45 37.63 12.46
CA LEU A 141 -44.93 38.04 13.78
C LEU A 141 -45.11 39.56 13.90
N GLN A 142 -44.19 40.34 13.35
CA GLN A 142 -44.31 41.80 13.32
C GLN A 142 -45.52 42.27 12.49
N ARG A 143 -45.75 41.65 11.32
CA ARG A 143 -46.92 41.96 10.48
C ARG A 143 -48.23 41.61 11.19
N GLU A 144 -48.33 40.40 11.74
CA GLU A 144 -49.53 39.96 12.47
C GLU A 144 -49.81 40.87 13.68
N ASN A 145 -48.79 41.23 14.45
CA ASN A 145 -48.95 42.18 15.56
C ASN A 145 -49.43 43.56 15.09
N SER A 146 -48.92 44.06 13.96
CA SER A 146 -49.37 45.35 13.42
C SER A 146 -50.83 45.32 12.96
N GLU A 147 -51.28 44.20 12.37
CA GLU A 147 -52.67 44.04 11.95
C GLU A 147 -53.59 43.86 13.16
N ILE A 148 -53.17 43.12 14.20
CA ILE A 148 -53.90 43.04 15.47
C ILE A 148 -54.09 44.43 16.07
N GLN A 149 -53.02 45.23 16.19
CA GLN A 149 -53.12 46.59 16.71
C GLN A 149 -54.04 47.48 15.87
N ARG A 150 -54.01 47.33 14.55
CA ARG A 150 -54.91 48.06 13.66
C ARG A 150 -56.37 47.66 13.92
N LEU A 151 -56.66 46.37 14.00
CA LEU A 151 -58.00 45.85 14.27
C LEU A 151 -58.50 46.25 15.67
N GLU A 152 -57.65 46.23 16.69
CA GLU A 152 -57.97 46.73 18.03
C GLU A 152 -58.37 48.20 18.01
N ASN A 153 -57.61 49.04 17.28
CA ASN A 153 -57.93 50.45 17.10
C ASN A 153 -59.24 50.67 16.34
N GLU A 154 -59.53 49.86 15.31
CA GLU A 154 -60.81 49.91 14.57
C GLU A 154 -61.98 49.52 15.48
N ILE A 155 -61.83 48.49 16.30
CA ILE A 155 -62.83 48.05 17.28
C ILE A 155 -63.10 49.16 18.31
N ASP A 156 -62.07 49.78 18.86
CA ASP A 156 -62.25 50.81 19.88
C ASP A 156 -62.90 52.07 19.31
N LYS A 157 -62.60 52.45 18.06
CA LYS A 157 -63.33 53.50 17.35
C LYS A 157 -64.82 53.14 17.19
N ALA A 158 -65.12 51.92 16.75
CA ALA A 158 -66.50 51.47 16.57
C ALA A 158 -67.29 51.48 17.89
N LYS A 159 -66.68 51.06 19.02
CA LYS A 159 -67.29 51.16 20.36
C LYS A 159 -67.59 52.61 20.74
N LEU A 160 -66.66 53.52 20.46
CA LEU A 160 -66.80 54.95 20.77
C LEU A 160 -67.91 55.61 19.95
N GLU A 161 -68.09 55.21 18.70
CA GLU A 161 -69.17 55.67 17.83
C GLU A 161 -70.54 55.13 18.28
N LEU A 162 -70.60 53.85 18.69
CA LEU A 162 -71.81 53.24 19.24
C LEU A 162 -72.26 53.92 20.55
N GLY A 163 -71.32 54.23 21.46
CA GLY A 163 -71.61 54.95 22.70
C GLY A 163 -72.04 56.40 22.51
N LYS A 164 -71.81 57.00 21.32
CA LYS A 164 -72.31 58.34 20.97
C LYS A 164 -73.70 58.31 20.34
N ASN A 165 -74.06 57.20 19.68
CA ASN A 165 -75.35 57.04 19.00
C ASN A 165 -76.47 56.48 19.90
N TYR A 166 -76.15 56.06 21.12
CA TYR A 166 -77.11 55.73 22.17
C TYR A 166 -76.69 56.43 23.48
N PRO A 167 -77.28 57.59 23.84
CA PRO A 167 -77.13 58.18 25.17
C PRO A 167 -77.86 57.36 26.26
#